data_AF-A0A537JP35-F1
#
_entry.id   AF-A0A537JP35-F1
#
_cell.length_a   1.000
_cell.length_b   1.000
_cell.length_c   1.000
_cell.angle_alpha   90.00
_cell.angle_beta   90.00
_cell.angle_gamma   90.00
#
_symmetry.space_group_name_H-M   'P 1'
#
loop_
_entity.id
_entity.type
_entity.pdbx_description
1 polymer ?
#
loop_
_entity_poly.entity_id
_entity_poly.type
_entity_poly.pdbx_seq_one_letter_code
_entity_poly.pdbx_strand_id
1 'polypeptide(L)'
;MRSLVRIFFTGMFISFLGSLPLGTLNIAAMQISITDGYTQAILFSLGSLLVEMIYVRVSLVGMDWIRKQKNIFRILEWVTLVIVVALAVSSFYAALHPKTEKNIILSSTLPKFVLGATMCAVNPVQIPFWFGWSTVLFTKKVLLPKASNYNSYILGIGIGTLLGNCVFIFGGQLIVEKLNAKQHVLSWVIGGIFALTALIQIWRMFMKKDAVHKLEHPEEVTHGLEKKLEPRKHSLE
;
A
#
# COMPACT_ATOMS: atom_id res chain seq x y z
N MET A 1 24.18 17.91 4.39
CA MET A 1 22.78 18.20 4.78
C MET A 1 21.84 18.42 3.60
N ARG A 2 22.12 19.32 2.63
CA ARG A 2 21.23 19.55 1.45
C ARG A 2 20.85 18.29 0.65
N SER A 3 21.76 17.32 0.53
CA SER A 3 21.49 16.03 -0.15
C SER A 3 20.55 15.10 0.63
N LEU A 4 20.64 15.03 1.96
CA LEU A 4 19.78 14.17 2.78
C LEU A 4 18.34 14.69 2.80
N VAL A 5 18.17 16.00 2.95
CA VAL A 5 16.85 16.65 2.90
C VAL A 5 16.16 16.35 1.56
N ARG A 6 16.88 16.44 0.43
CA ARG A 6 16.34 16.07 -0.88
C ARG A 6 15.90 14.60 -0.93
N ILE A 7 16.68 13.69 -0.37
CA ILE A 7 16.35 12.25 -0.32
C ILE A 7 15.11 12.00 0.54
N PHE A 8 15.02 12.66 1.69
CA PHE A 8 13.85 12.62 2.57
C PHE A 8 12.59 13.03 1.82
N PHE A 9 12.57 14.21 1.20
CA PHE A 9 11.40 14.68 0.45
C PHE A 9 11.10 13.80 -0.76
N THR A 10 12.12 13.27 -1.43
CA THR A 10 11.94 12.33 -2.54
C THR A 10 11.22 11.05 -2.07
N GLY A 11 11.68 10.44 -0.97
CA GLY A 11 11.01 9.29 -0.36
C GLY A 11 9.59 9.61 0.08
N MET A 12 9.40 10.76 0.72
CA MET A 12 8.09 11.25 1.18
C MET A 12 7.10 11.43 0.03
N PHE A 13 7.50 12.08 -1.08
CA PHE A 13 6.62 12.29 -2.22
C PHE A 13 6.29 10.99 -2.95
N ILE A 14 7.29 10.12 -3.18
CA ILE A 14 7.06 8.82 -3.81
C ILE A 14 6.07 7.99 -3.00
N SER A 15 6.29 7.93 -1.69
CA SER A 15 5.44 7.22 -0.75
C SER A 15 4.01 7.79 -0.69
N PHE A 16 3.90 9.12 -0.52
CA PHE A 16 2.62 9.80 -0.46
C PHE A 16 1.79 9.53 -1.72
N LEU A 17 2.37 9.79 -2.90
CA LEU A 17 1.69 9.55 -4.18
C LEU A 17 1.43 8.06 -4.43
N GLY A 18 2.33 7.18 -4.01
CA GLY A 18 2.16 5.73 -4.08
C GLY A 18 1.04 5.21 -3.18
N SER A 19 0.70 5.96 -2.13
CA SER A 19 -0.39 5.67 -1.21
C SER A 19 -1.74 6.23 -1.67
N LEU A 20 -1.80 7.14 -2.64
CA LEU A 20 -3.08 7.70 -3.11
C LEU A 20 -3.95 6.75 -3.98
N PRO A 21 -3.40 5.78 -4.73
CA PRO A 21 -4.21 4.72 -5.29
C PRO A 21 -5.00 3.98 -4.20
N LEU A 22 -6.26 3.64 -4.49
CA LEU A 22 -7.13 2.87 -3.60
C LEU A 22 -6.59 1.44 -3.41
N GLY A 23 -5.66 1.29 -2.48
CA GLY A 23 -5.08 0.01 -2.08
C GLY A 23 -5.80 -0.59 -0.87
N THR A 24 -5.65 -1.91 -0.69
CA THR A 24 -6.30 -2.68 0.38
C THR A 24 -6.11 -2.07 1.77
N LEU A 25 -4.88 -1.63 2.09
CA LEU A 25 -4.52 -1.05 3.39
C LEU A 25 -5.17 0.32 3.61
N ASN A 26 -5.26 1.15 2.56
CA ASN A 26 -5.83 2.49 2.64
C ASN A 26 -7.34 2.43 2.85
N ILE A 27 -8.00 1.52 2.13
CA ILE A 27 -9.44 1.26 2.28
C ILE A 27 -9.73 0.66 3.66
N ALA A 28 -8.88 -0.25 4.14
CA ALA A 28 -9.00 -0.77 5.49
C ALA A 28 -8.85 0.34 6.55
N ALA A 29 -7.85 1.22 6.42
CA ALA A 29 -7.67 2.35 7.32
C ALA A 29 -8.87 3.31 7.30
N MET A 30 -9.41 3.61 6.12
CA MET A 30 -10.66 4.38 5.94
C MET A 30 -11.84 3.69 6.63
N GLN A 31 -12.01 2.39 6.44
CA GLN A 31 -13.12 1.65 7.04
C GLN A 31 -13.00 1.61 8.57
N ILE A 32 -11.80 1.36 9.09
CA ILE A 32 -11.52 1.39 10.53
C ILE A 32 -11.79 2.80 11.09
N SER A 33 -11.45 3.87 10.36
CA SER A 33 -11.72 5.22 10.83
C SER A 33 -13.22 5.45 10.97
N ILE A 34 -14.02 5.00 10.00
CA ILE A 34 -15.47 5.13 10.01
C ILE A 34 -16.10 4.30 11.14
N THR A 35 -15.66 3.05 11.36
CA THR A 35 -16.34 2.14 12.30
C THR A 35 -15.83 2.20 13.74
N ASP A 36 -14.53 2.43 13.91
CA ASP A 36 -13.81 2.29 15.19
C ASP A 36 -13.08 3.59 15.59
N GLY A 37 -13.13 4.63 14.75
CA GLY A 37 -12.62 5.97 15.03
C GLY A 37 -11.17 6.23 14.61
N TYR A 38 -10.79 7.51 14.65
CA TYR A 38 -9.48 7.99 14.18
C TYR A 38 -8.29 7.32 14.86
N THR A 39 -8.34 7.16 16.19
CA THR A 39 -7.24 6.58 16.96
C THR A 39 -6.92 5.16 16.49
N GLN A 40 -7.97 4.36 16.25
CA GLN A 40 -7.83 2.98 15.80
C GLN A 40 -7.27 2.89 14.39
N ALA A 41 -7.69 3.79 13.51
CA ALA A 41 -7.17 3.88 12.15
C ALA A 41 -5.71 4.34 12.11
N ILE A 42 -5.32 5.31 12.95
CA ILE A 42 -3.92 5.74 13.08
C ILE A 42 -3.06 4.60 13.61
N LEU A 43 -3.50 3.86 14.63
CA LEU A 43 -2.79 2.69 15.13
C LEU A 43 -2.59 1.64 14.04
N PHE A 44 -3.64 1.34 13.26
CA PHE A 44 -3.54 0.47 12.08
C PHE A 44 -2.47 0.96 11.10
N SER A 45 -2.53 2.23 10.72
CA SER A 45 -1.57 2.82 9.80
C SER A 45 -0.14 2.79 10.33
N LEU A 46 0.08 3.01 11.63
CA LEU A 46 1.41 2.92 12.25
C LEU A 46 1.95 1.48 12.22
N GLY A 47 1.10 0.48 12.45
CA GLY A 47 1.49 -0.92 12.31
C GLY A 47 1.89 -1.29 10.89
N SER A 48 1.07 -0.86 9.91
CA SER A 48 1.39 -1.02 8.49
C SER A 48 2.69 -0.31 8.12
N LEU A 49 2.88 0.91 8.61
CA LEU A 49 4.03 1.76 8.33
C LEU A 49 5.34 1.12 8.81
N LEU A 50 5.33 0.54 10.01
CA LEU A 50 6.50 -0.13 10.58
C LEU A 50 6.99 -1.24 9.64
N VAL A 51 6.08 -2.08 9.17
CA VAL A 51 6.41 -3.21 8.28
C VAL A 51 6.87 -2.71 6.92
N GLU A 52 6.26 -1.65 6.39
CA GLU A 52 6.70 -1.05 5.14
C GLU A 52 8.14 -0.52 5.23
N MET A 53 8.48 0.17 6.33
CA MET A 53 9.85 0.65 6.56
C MET A 53 10.87 -0.50 6.64
N ILE A 54 10.47 -1.65 7.20
CA ILE A 54 11.28 -2.87 7.20
C ILE A 54 11.47 -3.39 5.77
N TYR A 55 10.41 -3.45 4.96
CA TYR A 55 10.49 -3.89 3.56
C TYR A 55 11.37 -2.99 2.71
N VAL A 56 11.29 -1.68 2.88
CA VAL A 56 12.20 -0.73 2.23
C VAL A 56 13.63 -0.98 2.69
N ARG A 57 13.87 -1.20 3.99
CA ARG A 57 15.23 -1.47 4.48
C ARG A 57 15.79 -2.74 3.86
N VAL A 58 14.97 -3.79 3.79
CA VAL A 58 15.33 -5.07 3.19
C VAL A 58 15.56 -4.91 1.68
N SER A 59 14.74 -4.13 0.97
CA SER A 59 14.91 -3.89 -0.47
C SER A 59 16.20 -3.12 -0.80
N LEU A 60 16.65 -2.23 0.09
CA LEU A 60 17.89 -1.47 -0.08
C LEU A 60 19.16 -2.30 0.14
N VAL A 61 19.09 -3.37 0.93
CA VAL A 61 20.26 -4.18 1.32
C VAL A 61 20.30 -5.54 0.61
N GLY A 62 19.14 -6.14 0.36
CA GLY A 62 19.00 -7.55 -0.01
C GLY A 62 18.48 -7.80 -1.43
N MET A 63 18.75 -6.90 -2.39
CA MET A 63 18.23 -6.94 -3.75
C MET A 63 18.39 -8.31 -4.44
N ASP A 64 19.61 -8.86 -4.45
CA ASP A 64 19.89 -10.11 -5.17
C ASP A 64 19.32 -11.34 -4.46
N TRP A 65 19.12 -11.27 -3.15
CA TRP A 65 18.51 -12.34 -2.37
C TRP A 65 16.99 -12.37 -2.57
N ILE A 66 16.32 -11.22 -2.50
CA ILE A 66 14.86 -11.10 -2.65
C ILE A 66 14.39 -11.62 -4.01
N ARG A 67 15.12 -11.30 -5.09
CA ARG A 67 14.79 -11.75 -6.46
C ARG A 67 14.73 -13.28 -6.61
N LYS A 68 15.44 -14.02 -5.75
CA LYS A 68 15.46 -15.49 -5.78
C LYS A 68 14.26 -16.12 -5.06
N GLN A 69 13.51 -15.36 -4.26
CA GLN A 69 12.43 -15.88 -3.40
C GLN A 69 11.06 -15.99 -4.09
N LYS A 70 11.01 -16.43 -5.34
CA LYS A 70 9.79 -16.48 -6.16
C LYS A 70 8.63 -17.23 -5.51
N ASN A 71 8.92 -18.35 -4.84
CA ASN A 71 7.91 -19.16 -4.17
C ASN A 71 7.26 -18.41 -2.99
N ILE A 72 8.03 -17.63 -2.24
CA ILE A 72 7.50 -16.82 -1.13
C ILE A 72 6.51 -15.79 -1.67
N PHE A 73 6.88 -15.07 -2.73
CA PHE A 73 6.00 -14.08 -3.36
C PHE A 73 4.72 -14.69 -3.90
N ARG A 74 4.80 -15.86 -4.54
CA ARG A 74 3.63 -16.60 -5.03
C ARG A 74 2.68 -16.98 -3.88
N ILE A 75 3.22 -17.44 -2.74
CA ILE A 75 2.42 -17.75 -1.56
C ILE A 75 1.75 -16.48 -1.03
N LEU A 76 2.51 -15.38 -0.87
CA LEU A 76 1.98 -14.11 -0.40
C LEU A 76 0.89 -13.54 -1.30
N GLU A 77 0.95 -13.74 -2.62
CA GLU A 77 -0.11 -13.34 -3.56
C GLU A 77 -1.41 -14.08 -3.29
N TRP A 78 -1.35 -15.40 -3.13
CA TRP A 78 -2.52 -16.20 -2.79
C TRP A 78 -3.07 -15.85 -1.41
N VAL A 79 -2.21 -15.67 -0.40
CA VAL A 79 -2.61 -15.25 0.95
C VAL A 79 -3.29 -13.88 0.91
N THR A 80 -2.73 -12.91 0.19
CA THR A 80 -3.33 -11.59 0.02
C THR A 80 -4.68 -11.68 -0.67
N LEU A 81 -4.79 -12.49 -1.73
CA LEU A 81 -6.06 -12.69 -2.43
C LEU A 81 -7.13 -13.24 -1.49
N VAL A 82 -6.80 -14.25 -0.69
CA VAL A 82 -7.72 -14.81 0.31
C VAL A 82 -8.17 -13.74 1.30
N ILE A 83 -7.27 -12.90 1.80
CA ILE A 83 -7.60 -11.81 2.74
C ILE A 83 -8.52 -10.78 2.07
N VAL A 84 -8.21 -10.35 0.84
CA VAL A 84 -9.04 -9.37 0.12
C VAL A 84 -10.44 -9.92 -0.17
N VAL A 85 -10.54 -11.19 -0.56
CA VAL A 85 -11.84 -11.87 -0.75
C VAL A 85 -12.59 -11.96 0.57
N ALA A 86 -11.93 -12.33 1.66
CA ALA A 86 -12.55 -12.39 2.98
C ALA A 86 -13.06 -11.01 3.44
N LEU A 87 -12.30 -9.94 3.17
CA LEU A 87 -12.73 -8.55 3.42
C LEU A 87 -13.94 -8.16 2.57
N ALA A 88 -13.97 -8.54 1.29
CA ALA A 88 -15.12 -8.29 0.41
C ALA A 88 -16.39 -9.01 0.93
N VAL A 89 -16.27 -10.31 1.23
CA VAL A 89 -17.37 -11.11 1.78
C VAL A 89 -17.86 -10.54 3.11
N SER A 90 -16.95 -10.22 4.02
CA SER A 90 -17.33 -9.65 5.32
C SER A 90 -18.00 -8.27 5.18
N SER A 91 -17.60 -7.46 4.20
CA SER A 91 -18.24 -6.17 3.94
C SER A 91 -19.63 -6.34 3.34
N PHE A 92 -19.84 -7.24 2.39
CA PHE A 92 -21.19 -7.54 1.87
C PHE A 92 -22.09 -8.16 2.93
N TYR A 93 -21.55 -9.02 3.80
CA TYR A 93 -22.29 -9.58 4.92
C TYR A 93 -22.81 -8.48 5.87
N ALA A 94 -21.95 -7.53 6.26
CA ALA A 94 -22.34 -6.37 7.06
C ALA A 94 -23.38 -5.49 6.35
N ALA A 95 -23.29 -5.37 5.02
CA ALA A 95 -24.25 -4.60 4.22
C ALA A 95 -25.64 -5.26 4.17
N LEU A 96 -25.70 -6.60 4.14
CA LEU A 96 -26.95 -7.38 4.11
C LEU A 96 -27.62 -7.52 5.48
N HIS A 97 -26.88 -7.33 6.57
CA HIS A 97 -27.37 -7.44 7.93
C HIS A 97 -27.15 -6.12 8.69
N PRO A 98 -28.06 -5.13 8.55
CA PRO A 98 -27.89 -3.79 9.12
C PRO A 98 -27.76 -3.76 10.64
N LYS A 99 -28.12 -4.85 11.34
CA LYS A 99 -27.92 -4.98 12.80
C LYS A 99 -26.46 -5.27 13.19
N THR A 100 -25.67 -5.82 12.28
CA THR A 100 -24.23 -6.07 12.39
C THR A 100 -23.50 -5.03 11.55
N GLU A 101 -23.47 -3.78 12.03
CA GLU A 101 -22.97 -2.60 11.31
C GLU A 101 -21.46 -2.58 10.98
N LYS A 102 -20.73 -3.69 11.22
CA LYS A 102 -19.26 -3.72 11.16
C LYS A 102 -18.72 -4.92 10.38
N ASN A 103 -17.66 -4.69 9.62
CA ASN A 103 -16.88 -5.75 8.98
C ASN A 103 -16.14 -6.55 10.06
N ILE A 104 -16.44 -7.84 10.18
CA ILE A 104 -16.03 -8.72 11.27
C ILE A 104 -14.50 -8.88 11.34
N ILE A 105 -13.83 -8.87 10.19
CA ILE A 105 -12.37 -8.99 10.11
C ILE A 105 -11.71 -7.71 10.61
N LEU A 106 -12.19 -6.57 10.12
CA LEU A 106 -11.65 -5.27 10.49
C LEU A 106 -12.07 -4.84 11.89
N SER A 107 -13.20 -5.33 12.41
CA SER A 107 -13.68 -5.12 13.78
C SER A 107 -13.24 -6.24 14.74
N SER A 108 -12.25 -7.06 14.35
CA SER A 108 -11.73 -8.13 15.20
C SER A 108 -11.13 -7.58 16.49
N THR A 109 -11.00 -8.47 17.49
CA THR A 109 -10.39 -8.17 18.79
C THR A 109 -8.87 -7.95 18.71
N LEU A 110 -8.25 -8.20 17.55
CA LEU A 110 -6.84 -7.93 17.33
C LEU A 110 -6.55 -6.42 17.50
N PRO A 111 -5.49 -6.05 18.23
CA PRO A 111 -5.05 -4.66 18.28
C PRO A 111 -4.82 -4.13 16.86
N LYS A 112 -5.37 -2.96 16.53
CA LYS A 112 -5.34 -2.44 15.16
C LYS A 112 -3.93 -2.26 14.62
N PHE A 113 -2.99 -1.91 15.49
CA PHE A 113 -1.56 -1.89 15.16
C PHE A 113 -1.08 -3.26 14.64
N VAL A 114 -1.40 -4.35 15.33
CA VAL A 114 -1.03 -5.70 14.90
C VAL A 114 -1.74 -6.06 13.61
N LEU A 115 -3.04 -5.74 13.49
CA LEU A 115 -3.80 -5.97 12.26
C LEU A 115 -3.16 -5.26 11.05
N GLY A 116 -2.78 -3.99 11.20
CA GLY A 116 -2.09 -3.23 10.15
C GLY A 116 -0.73 -3.81 9.80
N ALA A 117 0.05 -4.21 10.80
CA ALA A 117 1.34 -4.88 10.59
C ALA A 117 1.15 -6.20 9.83
N THR A 118 0.20 -7.04 10.22
CA THR A 118 -0.08 -8.32 9.56
C THR A 118 -0.55 -8.14 8.12
N MET A 119 -1.52 -7.24 7.89
CA MET A 119 -2.04 -6.98 6.54
C MET A 119 -0.97 -6.39 5.62
N CYS A 120 -0.05 -5.59 6.16
CA CYS A 120 1.10 -5.08 5.42
C CYS A 120 2.12 -6.19 5.12
N ALA A 121 2.43 -7.03 6.12
CA ALA A 121 3.40 -8.11 5.98
C ALA A 121 2.99 -9.12 4.91
N VAL A 122 1.71 -9.46 4.84
CA VAL A 122 1.22 -10.43 3.85
C VAL A 122 1.11 -9.86 2.44
N ASN A 123 1.23 -8.53 2.25
CA ASN A 123 1.03 -7.86 0.97
C ASN A 123 2.30 -7.89 0.09
N PRO A 124 2.39 -8.79 -0.92
CA PRO A 124 3.59 -8.95 -1.72
C PRO A 124 3.86 -7.77 -2.64
N VAL A 125 2.88 -6.91 -2.92
CA VAL A 125 2.99 -5.82 -3.90
C VAL A 125 3.94 -4.72 -3.41
N GLN A 126 4.09 -4.56 -2.10
CA GLN A 126 4.97 -3.53 -1.53
C GLN A 126 6.44 -3.76 -1.89
N ILE A 127 6.89 -5.01 -1.89
CA ILE A 127 8.31 -5.30 -2.09
C ILE A 127 8.75 -4.95 -3.52
N PRO A 128 8.11 -5.42 -4.62
CA PRO A 128 8.44 -5.00 -5.98
C PRO A 128 8.30 -3.49 -6.20
N PHE A 129 7.35 -2.83 -5.53
CA PHE A 129 7.19 -1.38 -5.61
C PHE A 129 8.40 -0.64 -5.04
N TRP A 130 8.77 -0.94 -3.80
CA TRP A 130 9.94 -0.31 -3.16
C TRP A 130 11.25 -0.71 -3.81
N PHE A 131 11.30 -1.92 -4.34
CA PHE A 131 12.38 -2.40 -5.17
C PHE A 131 12.57 -1.52 -6.42
N GLY A 132 11.53 -1.38 -7.25
CA GLY A 132 11.59 -0.60 -8.49
C GLY A 132 11.99 0.86 -8.24
N TRP A 133 11.37 1.52 -7.25
CA TRP A 133 11.73 2.90 -6.91
C TRP A 133 13.16 3.04 -6.37
N SER A 134 13.61 2.11 -5.53
CA SER A 134 14.99 2.12 -5.03
C SER A 134 15.98 1.97 -6.19
N THR A 135 15.72 1.04 -7.13
CA THR A 135 16.53 0.86 -8.34
C THR A 135 16.59 2.13 -9.18
N VAL A 136 15.46 2.76 -9.49
CA VAL A 136 15.43 4.03 -10.25
C VAL A 136 16.27 5.11 -9.57
N LEU A 137 16.15 5.25 -8.24
CA LEU A 137 16.88 6.28 -7.50
C LEU A 137 18.39 6.00 -7.42
N PHE A 138 18.81 4.73 -7.37
CA PHE A 138 20.22 4.34 -7.49
C PHE A 138 20.75 4.62 -8.90
N THR A 139 20.03 4.24 -9.95
CA THR A 139 20.42 4.50 -11.35
C THR A 139 20.57 5.99 -11.63
N LYS A 140 19.64 6.82 -11.15
CA LYS A 140 19.70 8.28 -11.26
C LYS A 140 20.67 8.95 -10.27
N LYS A 141 21.41 8.17 -9.46
CA LYS A 141 22.36 8.65 -8.43
C LYS A 141 21.75 9.62 -7.40
N VAL A 142 20.43 9.57 -7.23
CA VAL A 142 19.72 10.34 -6.19
C VAL A 142 19.88 9.65 -4.83
N LEU A 143 19.78 8.33 -4.83
CA LEU A 143 20.06 7.49 -3.67
C LEU A 143 21.45 6.86 -3.83
N LEU A 144 22.25 6.88 -2.77
CA LEU A 144 23.60 6.32 -2.75
C LEU A 144 23.66 5.25 -1.66
N PRO A 145 24.52 4.22 -1.80
CA PRO A 145 24.62 3.13 -0.83
C PRO A 145 25.35 3.57 0.45
N LYS A 146 24.72 4.45 1.22
CA LYS A 146 25.21 5.02 2.47
C LYS A 146 24.11 4.92 3.52
N ALA A 147 24.47 4.54 4.75
CA ALA A 147 23.51 4.37 5.84
C ALA A 147 22.68 5.64 6.10
N SER A 148 23.29 6.83 6.03
CA SER A 148 22.59 8.10 6.19
C SER A 148 21.56 8.37 5.09
N ASN A 149 21.87 8.03 3.84
CA ASN A 149 20.94 8.14 2.72
C ASN A 149 19.75 7.19 2.90
N TYR A 150 19.99 5.94 3.30
CA TYR A 150 18.94 4.97 3.55
C TYR A 150 18.01 5.42 4.68
N ASN A 151 18.56 5.85 5.81
CA ASN A 151 17.76 6.28 6.95
C ASN A 151 16.92 7.52 6.60
N SER A 152 17.50 8.49 5.88
CA SER A 152 16.77 9.67 5.42
C SER A 152 15.65 9.32 4.43
N TYR A 153 15.89 8.37 3.53
CA TYR A 153 14.90 7.89 2.56
C TYR A 153 13.74 7.16 3.25
N ILE A 154 14.06 6.22 4.15
CA ILE A 154 13.08 5.44 4.92
C ILE A 154 12.23 6.33 5.83
N LEU A 155 12.83 7.34 6.49
CA LEU A 155 12.07 8.32 7.27
C LEU A 155 11.13 9.14 6.39
N GLY A 156 11.59 9.55 5.20
CA GLY A 156 10.76 10.22 4.21
C GLY A 156 9.55 9.38 3.84
N ILE A 157 9.77 8.11 3.50
CA ILE A 157 8.71 7.14 3.21
C ILE A 157 7.75 6.99 4.38
N GLY A 158 8.26 6.87 5.60
CA GLY A 158 7.46 6.81 6.83
C GLY A 158 6.45 7.95 6.93
N ILE A 159 6.93 9.18 6.74
CA ILE A 159 6.07 10.37 6.79
C ILE A 159 5.12 10.43 5.59
N GLY A 160 5.60 10.10 4.39
CA GLY A 160 4.78 10.09 3.17
C GLY A 160 3.59 9.14 3.26
N THR A 161 3.80 7.92 3.77
CA THR A 161 2.76 6.89 3.86
C THR A 161 1.76 7.27 4.93
N LEU A 162 2.23 7.81 6.06
CA LEU A 162 1.34 8.31 7.10
C LEU A 162 0.46 9.45 6.57
N LEU A 163 1.02 10.42 5.85
CA LEU A 163 0.26 11.49 5.21
C LEU A 163 -0.77 10.95 4.20
N GLY A 164 -0.37 9.97 3.39
CA GLY A 164 -1.28 9.31 2.44
C GLY A 164 -2.43 8.63 3.16
N ASN A 165 -2.14 7.84 4.19
CA ASN A 165 -3.15 7.20 5.03
C ASN A 165 -4.08 8.20 5.71
N CYS A 166 -3.56 9.33 6.19
CA CYS A 166 -4.37 10.40 6.77
C CYS A 166 -5.42 10.92 5.78
N VAL A 167 -5.10 11.04 4.49
CA VAL A 167 -6.09 11.43 3.46
C VAL A 167 -7.28 10.47 3.45
N PHE A 168 -7.05 9.16 3.55
CA PHE A 168 -8.12 8.16 3.61
C PHE A 168 -8.87 8.15 4.94
N ILE A 169 -8.14 8.25 6.04
CA ILE A 169 -8.69 8.24 7.40
C ILE A 169 -9.65 9.42 7.61
N PHE A 170 -9.17 10.64 7.34
CA PHE A 170 -9.94 11.86 7.54
C PHE A 170 -10.92 12.10 6.38
N GLY A 171 -10.49 11.88 5.15
CA GLY A 171 -11.35 12.03 3.97
C GLY A 171 -12.54 11.07 4.00
N GLY A 172 -12.33 9.82 4.45
CA GLY A 172 -13.40 8.85 4.65
C GLY A 172 -14.49 9.36 5.59
N GLN A 173 -14.10 9.81 6.78
CA GLN A 173 -15.05 10.36 7.75
C GLN A 173 -15.76 11.61 7.23
N LEU A 174 -15.03 12.55 6.61
CA LEU A 174 -15.63 13.76 6.03
C LEU A 174 -16.69 13.45 4.97
N ILE A 175 -16.47 12.42 4.14
CA ILE A 175 -17.44 11.97 3.14
C ILE A 175 -18.69 11.40 3.84
N VAL A 176 -18.50 10.57 4.88
CA VAL A 176 -19.60 9.95 5.62
C VAL A 176 -20.47 11.00 6.31
N GLU A 177 -19.85 11.94 7.01
CA GLU A 177 -20.53 13.02 7.73
C GLU A 177 -21.30 13.94 6.77
N LYS A 178 -20.67 14.37 5.67
CA LYS A 178 -21.32 15.28 4.71
C LYS A 178 -22.46 14.65 3.93
N LEU A 179 -22.38 13.35 3.63
CA LEU A 179 -23.37 12.66 2.83
C LEU A 179 -24.51 12.04 3.66
N ASN A 180 -24.47 12.17 5.00
CA ASN A 180 -25.32 11.39 5.91
C ASN A 180 -25.38 9.90 5.50
N ALA A 181 -24.22 9.38 5.06
CA ALA A 181 -24.15 8.09 4.43
C ALA A 181 -24.44 7.01 5.47
N LYS A 182 -25.47 6.19 5.21
CA LYS A 182 -25.82 5.08 6.09
C LYS A 182 -24.72 4.02 6.05
N GLN A 183 -24.40 3.43 7.21
CA GLN A 183 -23.37 2.41 7.36
C GLN A 183 -23.48 1.23 6.38
N HIS A 184 -24.71 0.81 6.05
CA HIS A 184 -24.95 -0.28 5.09
C HIS A 184 -24.54 0.10 3.65
N VAL A 185 -24.74 1.36 3.24
CA VAL A 185 -24.33 1.87 1.91
C VAL A 185 -22.80 1.87 1.82
N LEU A 186 -22.14 2.30 2.89
CA LEU A 186 -20.67 2.27 2.97
C LEU A 186 -20.14 0.85 2.89
N SER A 187 -20.78 -0.09 3.59
CA SER A 187 -20.42 -1.50 3.54
C SER A 187 -20.58 -2.09 2.13
N TRP A 188 -21.62 -1.69 1.38
CA TRP A 188 -21.77 -2.04 -0.04
C TRP A 188 -20.66 -1.48 -0.92
N VAL A 189 -20.34 -0.18 -0.78
CA VAL A 189 -19.29 0.48 -1.55
C VAL A 189 -17.93 -0.15 -1.26
N ILE A 190 -17.58 -0.32 0.01
CA ILE A 190 -16.30 -0.91 0.42
C ILE A 190 -16.19 -2.38 -0.02
N GLY A 191 -17.27 -3.15 0.12
CA GLY A 191 -17.35 -4.51 -0.42
C GLY A 191 -17.10 -4.55 -1.92
N GLY A 192 -17.70 -3.62 -2.67
CA GLY A 192 -17.45 -3.44 -4.11
C GLY A 192 -16.00 -3.11 -4.45
N ILE A 193 -15.34 -2.23 -3.69
CA ILE A 193 -13.93 -1.89 -3.92
C ILE A 193 -13.02 -3.11 -3.65
N PHE A 194 -13.25 -3.85 -2.57
CA PHE A 194 -12.47 -5.07 -2.29
C PHE A 194 -12.73 -6.17 -3.33
N ALA A 195 -13.98 -6.36 -3.77
CA ALA A 195 -14.32 -7.30 -4.83
C ALA A 195 -13.61 -6.92 -6.14
N LEU A 196 -13.64 -5.64 -6.54
CA LEU A 196 -12.91 -5.15 -7.70
C LEU A 196 -11.40 -5.37 -7.55
N THR A 197 -10.85 -5.12 -6.37
CA THR A 197 -9.42 -5.35 -6.07
C THR A 197 -9.07 -6.83 -6.24
N ALA A 198 -9.88 -7.74 -5.72
CA ALA A 198 -9.69 -9.18 -5.90
C ALA A 198 -9.76 -9.59 -7.39
N LEU A 199 -10.73 -9.06 -8.14
CA LEU A 199 -10.86 -9.33 -9.58
C LEU A 199 -9.62 -8.83 -10.36
N ILE A 200 -9.14 -7.62 -10.07
CA ILE A 200 -7.92 -7.09 -10.67
C ILE A 200 -6.71 -7.95 -10.31
N GLN A 201 -6.61 -8.43 -9.07
CA GLN A 201 -5.52 -9.28 -8.62
C GLN A 201 -5.54 -10.64 -9.32
N ILE A 202 -6.71 -11.29 -9.41
CA ILE A 202 -6.91 -12.53 -10.17
C ILE A 202 -6.51 -12.34 -11.64
N TRP A 203 -6.98 -11.26 -12.27
CA TRP A 203 -6.64 -10.94 -13.66
C TRP A 203 -5.12 -10.77 -13.85
N ARG A 204 -4.44 -10.09 -12.92
CA ARG A 204 -2.97 -9.93 -12.96
C ARG A 204 -2.23 -11.25 -12.82
N MET A 205 -2.70 -12.14 -11.95
CA MET A 205 -2.13 -13.48 -11.77
C MET A 205 -2.29 -14.32 -13.05
N PHE A 206 -3.46 -14.29 -13.69
CA PHE A 206 -3.67 -14.99 -14.97
C PHE A 206 -2.85 -14.42 -16.13
N MET A 207 -2.71 -13.09 -16.20
CA MET A 207 -1.93 -12.41 -17.23
C MET A 207 -0.42 -12.43 -16.97
N LYS A 208 0.05 -13.10 -15.92
CA LYS A 208 1.46 -13.08 -15.47
C LYS A 208 2.02 -11.65 -15.34
N LYS A 209 1.23 -10.73 -14.78
CA LYS A 209 1.63 -9.33 -14.47
C LYS A 209 1.62 -9.07 -12.96
N ASP A 210 1.85 -10.13 -12.20
CA ASP A 210 1.78 -10.19 -10.74
C ASP A 210 3.11 -9.74 -10.09
N ALA A 211 3.20 -9.80 -8.77
CA ALA A 211 4.40 -9.40 -8.04
C ALA A 211 5.59 -10.30 -8.38
N VAL A 212 5.35 -11.60 -8.63
CA VAL A 212 6.39 -12.54 -9.07
C VAL A 212 6.98 -12.12 -10.42
N HIS A 213 6.15 -11.86 -11.44
CA HIS A 213 6.63 -11.40 -12.75
C HIS A 213 7.42 -10.09 -12.64
N LYS A 214 6.95 -9.13 -11.85
CA LYS A 214 7.64 -7.84 -11.63
C LYS A 214 8.99 -7.97 -10.93
N LEU A 215 9.19 -9.01 -10.13
CA LEU A 215 10.48 -9.31 -9.51
C LEU A 215 11.44 -10.00 -10.48
N GLU A 216 10.90 -10.82 -11.39
CA GLU A 216 11.67 -11.45 -12.48
C GLU A 216 12.08 -10.45 -13.55
N HIS A 217 11.24 -9.46 -13.82
CA HIS A 217 11.42 -8.41 -14.83
C HIS A 217 11.47 -7.00 -14.22
N PRO A 218 12.47 -6.71 -13.38
CA PRO A 218 12.59 -5.42 -12.71
C PRO A 218 12.79 -4.25 -13.68
N GLU A 219 13.30 -4.50 -14.90
CA GLU A 219 13.43 -3.54 -15.98
C GLU A 219 12.08 -2.96 -16.44
N GLU A 220 11.01 -3.77 -16.48
CA GLU A 220 9.67 -3.30 -16.86
C GLU A 220 9.12 -2.31 -15.83
N VAL A 221 9.33 -2.60 -14.54
CA VAL A 221 8.95 -1.72 -13.43
C VAL A 221 9.77 -0.44 -13.48
N THR A 222 11.10 -0.56 -13.61
CA THR A 222 12.04 0.56 -13.62
C THR A 222 11.76 1.50 -14.79
N HIS A 223 11.63 0.96 -16.01
CA HIS A 223 11.35 1.74 -17.22
C HIS A 223 9.97 2.43 -17.16
N GLY A 224 8.96 1.73 -16.61
CA GLY A 224 7.62 2.30 -16.40
C GLY A 224 7.63 3.48 -15.42
N LEU A 225 8.47 3.43 -14.38
CA LEU A 225 8.67 4.51 -13.41
C LEU A 225 9.50 5.66 -14.01
N GLU A 226 10.56 5.36 -14.76
CA GLU A 226 11.39 6.36 -15.42
C GLU A 226 10.60 7.18 -16.45
N LYS A 227 9.80 6.53 -17.29
CA LYS A 227 8.93 7.22 -18.27
C LYS A 227 7.93 8.16 -17.61
N LYS A 228 7.49 7.90 -16.37
CA LYS A 228 6.61 8.80 -15.61
C LYS A 228 7.34 10.02 -15.04
N LEU A 229 8.66 9.93 -14.87
CA LEU A 229 9.51 11.00 -14.34
C LEU A 229 10.17 11.84 -15.44
N GLU A 230 10.25 11.31 -16.66
CA GLU A 230 10.71 12.09 -17.80
C GLU A 230 9.65 13.12 -18.18
N PRO A 231 10.01 14.42 -18.31
CA PRO A 231 9.10 15.38 -18.90
C PRO A 231 8.75 14.88 -20.30
N ARG A 232 7.45 14.76 -20.62
CA ARG A 232 7.03 14.49 -22.00
C ARG A 232 7.69 15.56 -22.85
N LYS A 233 8.69 15.17 -23.65
CA LYS A 233 9.09 15.96 -24.80
C LYS A 233 7.87 15.94 -25.70
N HIS A 234 7.03 16.96 -25.60
CA HIS A 234 6.12 17.25 -26.68
C HIS A 234 7.02 17.43 -27.91
N SER A 235 6.86 16.51 -28.85
CA SER A 235 7.30 16.67 -30.23
C SER A 235 6.75 18.00 -30.73
N LEU A 236 7.59 19.02 -30.68
CA LEU A 236 7.52 20.15 -31.57
C LEU A 236 8.11 19.66 -32.89
N GLU A 237 7.27 18.97 -33.65
CA GLU A 237 7.40 18.78 -35.10
C GLU A 237 6.04 19.06 -35.72
#